data_AF-A0A0D7CNZ2-F1
#
_entry.id   AF-A0A0D7CNZ2-F1
#
_cell.length_a   1.000
_cell.length_b   1.000
_cell.length_c   1.000
_cell.angle_alpha   90.00
_cell.angle_beta   90.00
_cell.angle_gamma   90.00
#
_symmetry.space_group_name_H-M   'P 1'
#
loop_
_entity.id
_entity.type
_entity.pdbx_description
1 polymer ?
#
loop_
_entity_poly.entity_id
_entity_poly.type
_entity_poly.pdbx_seq_one_letter_code
_entity_poly.pdbx_strand_id
1 'polypeptide(L)'
;MDLRPELLPPPVNRQRLDELCAEVERIADLLEAAPEVAGEAIAAFNAMTGHDYLALDFAEYHGSRSLEEFAREAARPARPVVADITRDELVEIVRRLLIAAPESGYYLRLLEANVSHPRVSNLVLHPSDHLQGASAEQIVDEALTYRPVAL
;
A
#
# COMPACT_ATOMS: atom_id res chain seq x y z
N MET A 1 15.04 13.76 -7.95
CA MET A 1 15.63 13.92 -6.59
C MET A 1 15.57 12.55 -5.97
N ASP A 2 16.57 12.17 -5.16
CA ASP A 2 16.63 10.82 -4.60
C ASP A 2 16.06 10.81 -3.18
N LEU A 3 15.09 9.91 -2.94
CA LEU A 3 14.51 9.67 -1.63
C LEU A 3 15.58 9.22 -0.62
N ARG A 4 15.52 9.76 0.60
CA ARG A 4 16.33 9.29 1.73
C ARG A 4 16.01 7.83 2.08
N PRO A 5 16.95 7.08 2.71
CA PRO A 5 16.78 5.65 2.97
C PRO A 5 15.51 5.25 3.73
N GLU A 6 15.01 6.13 4.60
CA GLU A 6 13.80 5.94 5.40
C GLU A 6 12.51 5.88 4.55
N LEU A 7 12.55 6.42 3.34
CA LEU A 7 11.46 6.43 2.36
C LEU A 7 11.63 5.37 1.26
N LEU A 8 12.66 4.51 1.36
CA LEU A 8 12.86 3.40 0.44
C LEU A 8 12.18 2.13 0.97
N PRO A 9 11.67 1.25 0.09
CA PRO A 9 11.06 -0.02 0.48
C PRO A 9 12.03 -0.85 1.33
N PRO A 10 11.70 -1.23 2.57
CA PRO A 10 12.60 -2.04 3.39
C PRO A 10 12.78 -3.44 2.76
N PRO A 11 13.99 -4.01 2.83
CA PRO A 11 14.28 -5.31 2.24
C PRO A 11 13.54 -6.42 2.99
N VAL A 12 12.98 -7.36 2.24
CA VAL A 12 12.26 -8.52 2.78
C VAL A 12 13.15 -9.76 2.68
N ASN A 13 13.29 -10.50 3.79
CA ASN A 13 14.00 -11.77 3.80
C ASN A 13 13.23 -12.82 2.97
N ARG A 14 13.94 -13.57 2.11
CA ARG A 14 13.30 -14.57 1.22
C ARG A 14 12.54 -15.66 1.98
N GLN A 15 13.06 -16.18 3.10
CA GLN A 15 12.34 -17.15 3.93
C GLN A 15 11.01 -16.57 4.42
N ARG A 16 11.04 -15.32 4.90
CA ARG A 16 9.84 -14.63 5.40
C ARG A 16 8.83 -14.37 4.28
N LEU A 17 9.30 -14.11 3.07
CA LEU A 17 8.47 -13.95 1.88
C LEU A 17 7.78 -15.27 1.50
N ASP A 18 8.54 -16.37 1.46
CA ASP A 18 8.03 -17.70 1.13
C ASP A 18 7.02 -18.21 2.20
N GLU A 19 7.27 -17.94 3.49
CA GLU A 19 6.32 -18.18 4.59
C GLU A 19 4.99 -17.42 4.38
N LEU A 20 5.05 -16.14 4.00
CA LEU A 20 3.86 -15.31 3.79
C LEU A 20 3.12 -15.66 2.49
N CYS A 21 3.82 -16.08 1.43
CA CYS A 21 3.18 -16.62 0.22
C CYS A 21 2.32 -17.84 0.56
N ALA A 22 2.90 -18.84 1.24
CA ALA A 22 2.19 -20.07 1.61
C ALA A 22 0.98 -19.79 2.53
N GLU A 23 1.10 -18.81 3.43
CA GLU A 23 0.01 -18.43 4.33
C GLU A 23 -1.12 -17.67 3.61
N VAL A 24 -0.80 -16.81 2.63
CA VAL A 24 -1.81 -16.14 1.77
C VAL A 24 -2.56 -17.16 0.91
N GLU A 25 -1.86 -18.12 0.29
CA GLU A 25 -2.50 -19.22 -0.46
C GLU A 25 -3.41 -20.07 0.45
N ARG A 26 -2.92 -20.46 1.63
CA ARG A 26 -3.70 -21.21 2.62
C ARG A 26 -4.98 -20.49 3.04
N ILE A 27 -4.96 -19.17 3.14
CA ILE A 27 -6.15 -18.37 3.49
C ILE A 27 -7.11 -18.26 2.29
N ALA A 28 -6.60 -18.12 1.06
CA ALA A 28 -7.41 -18.14 -0.16
C ALA A 28 -8.13 -19.49 -0.33
N ASP A 29 -7.40 -20.61 -0.22
CA ASP A 29 -7.97 -21.97 -0.27
C ASP A 29 -9.06 -22.18 0.81
N LEU A 30 -8.85 -21.65 2.02
CA LEU A 30 -9.85 -21.73 3.09
C LEU A 30 -11.10 -20.90 2.81
N LEU A 31 -10.98 -19.76 2.13
CA LEU A 31 -12.15 -18.95 1.74
C LEU A 31 -13.02 -19.66 0.69
N GLU A 32 -12.40 -20.45 -0.21
CA GLU A 32 -13.14 -21.27 -1.16
C GLU A 32 -13.77 -22.52 -0.50
N ALA A 33 -13.03 -23.20 0.38
CA ALA A 33 -13.42 -24.51 0.90
C ALA A 33 -14.27 -24.46 2.20
N ALA A 34 -14.04 -23.48 3.07
CA ALA A 34 -14.65 -23.37 4.41
C ALA A 34 -14.63 -21.90 4.92
N PRO A 35 -15.38 -21.00 4.27
CA PRO A 35 -15.33 -19.56 4.56
C PRO A 35 -15.68 -19.21 6.02
N GLU A 36 -16.44 -20.05 6.72
CA GLU A 36 -16.79 -19.88 8.12
C GLU A 36 -15.61 -19.98 9.10
N VAL A 37 -14.52 -20.66 8.73
CA VAL A 37 -13.28 -20.73 9.56
C VAL A 37 -12.18 -19.79 9.08
N ALA A 38 -12.27 -19.27 7.85
CA ALA A 38 -11.26 -18.39 7.29
C ALA A 38 -11.05 -17.08 8.08
N GLY A 39 -12.09 -16.60 8.78
CA GLY A 39 -12.02 -15.38 9.60
C GLY A 39 -10.98 -15.43 10.72
N GLU A 40 -10.76 -16.59 11.36
CA GLU A 40 -9.74 -16.76 12.39
C GLU A 40 -8.32 -16.72 11.79
N ALA A 41 -8.15 -17.32 10.60
CA ALA A 41 -6.87 -17.29 9.89
C ALA A 41 -6.50 -15.88 9.42
N ILE A 42 -7.46 -15.12 8.89
CA ILE A 42 -7.27 -13.70 8.52
C ILE A 42 -6.91 -12.86 9.75
N ALA A 43 -7.60 -13.06 10.88
CA ALA A 43 -7.30 -12.35 12.12
C ALA A 43 -5.88 -12.65 12.63
N ALA A 44 -5.43 -13.91 12.56
CA ALA A 44 -4.07 -14.30 12.91
C ALA A 44 -3.02 -13.69 11.97
N PHE A 45 -3.29 -13.67 10.65
CA PHE A 45 -2.41 -13.04 9.66
C PHE A 45 -2.26 -11.53 9.88
N ASN A 46 -3.37 -10.84 10.13
CA ASN A 46 -3.39 -9.42 10.46
C ASN A 46 -2.63 -9.13 11.75
N ALA A 47 -2.83 -9.92 12.81
CA ALA A 47 -2.08 -9.78 14.05
C ALA A 47 -0.57 -10.02 13.89
N MET A 48 -0.17 -10.95 13.01
CA MET A 48 1.23 -11.25 12.69
C MET A 48 1.91 -10.16 11.87
N THR A 49 1.18 -9.49 10.97
CA THR A 49 1.73 -8.56 9.97
C THR A 49 1.52 -7.09 10.33
N GLY A 50 0.57 -6.79 11.22
CA GLY A 50 0.14 -5.44 11.58
C GLY A 50 -0.79 -4.78 10.56
N HIS A 51 -1.29 -5.55 9.58
CA HIS A 51 -2.26 -5.10 8.57
C HIS A 51 -3.70 -5.38 9.00
N ASP A 52 -4.65 -4.87 8.21
CA ASP A 52 -6.09 -4.91 8.40
C ASP A 52 -6.82 -5.51 7.18
N TYR A 53 -6.21 -6.54 6.56
CA TYR A 53 -6.78 -7.23 5.39
C TYR A 53 -8.15 -7.87 5.70
N LEU A 54 -9.02 -7.84 4.69
CA LEU A 54 -10.35 -8.44 4.68
C LEU A 54 -10.34 -9.73 3.86
N ALA A 55 -11.40 -10.55 3.98
CA ALA A 55 -11.55 -11.76 3.17
C ALA A 55 -11.44 -11.51 1.65
N LEU A 56 -11.93 -10.35 1.18
CA LEU A 56 -11.85 -9.96 -0.22
C LEU A 56 -10.41 -9.80 -0.71
N ASP A 57 -9.49 -9.30 0.13
CA ASP A 57 -8.09 -9.15 -0.24
C ASP A 57 -7.42 -10.48 -0.55
N PHE A 58 -7.82 -11.57 0.11
CA PHE A 58 -7.31 -12.92 -0.15
C PHE A 58 -8.05 -13.63 -1.30
N ALA A 59 -9.35 -13.39 -1.46
CA ALA A 59 -10.12 -13.97 -2.57
C ALA A 59 -9.76 -13.35 -3.93
N GLU A 60 -9.52 -12.04 -3.99
CA GLU A 60 -9.43 -11.27 -5.24
C GLU A 60 -8.05 -10.66 -5.54
N TYR A 61 -7.00 -10.94 -4.75
CA TYR A 61 -5.67 -10.33 -5.00
C TYR A 61 -5.18 -10.54 -6.43
N HIS A 62 -5.43 -11.71 -7.02
CA HIS A 62 -5.00 -12.08 -8.36
C HIS A 62 -5.53 -11.15 -9.46
N GLY A 63 -6.60 -10.38 -9.19
CA GLY A 63 -7.12 -9.34 -10.09
C GLY A 63 -6.35 -8.02 -10.06
N SER A 64 -5.46 -7.81 -9.07
CA SER A 64 -4.74 -6.54 -8.86
C SER A 64 -3.22 -6.68 -8.64
N ARG A 65 -2.74 -7.84 -8.15
CA ARG A 65 -1.34 -8.10 -7.79
C ARG A 65 -0.99 -9.58 -7.85
N SER A 66 0.29 -9.89 -7.93
CA SER A 66 0.79 -11.26 -7.73
C SER A 66 0.82 -11.66 -6.25
N LEU A 67 0.91 -12.98 -6.00
CA LEU A 67 1.10 -13.53 -4.66
C LEU A 67 2.38 -12.99 -3.98
N GLU A 68 3.49 -12.90 -4.73
CA GLU A 68 4.76 -12.41 -4.17
C GLU A 68 4.67 -10.91 -3.81
N GLU A 69 3.86 -10.13 -4.53
CA GLU A 69 3.59 -8.73 -4.17
C GLU A 69 2.74 -8.60 -2.91
N PHE A 70 1.70 -9.43 -2.73
CA PHE A 70 0.94 -9.50 -1.48
C PHE A 70 1.86 -9.91 -0.31
N ALA A 71 2.61 -11.00 -0.45
CA ALA A 71 3.52 -11.46 0.60
C ALA A 71 4.60 -10.42 0.94
N ARG A 72 5.14 -9.70 -0.05
CA ARG A 72 6.13 -8.61 0.16
C ARG A 72 5.52 -7.39 0.83
N GLU A 73 4.24 -7.11 0.58
CA GLU A 73 3.47 -6.06 1.26
C GLU A 73 3.20 -6.42 2.72
N ALA A 74 2.69 -7.63 2.98
CA ALA A 74 2.45 -8.17 4.31
C ALA A 74 3.73 -8.32 5.16
N ALA A 75 4.89 -8.48 4.52
CA ALA A 75 6.20 -8.50 5.18
C ALA A 75 6.70 -7.12 5.65
N ARG A 76 6.04 -6.04 5.24
CA ARG A 76 6.44 -4.65 5.54
C ARG A 76 5.43 -3.97 6.47
N PRO A 77 5.81 -2.88 7.15
CA PRO A 77 4.90 -2.13 8.01
C PRO A 77 3.65 -1.68 7.24
N ALA A 78 2.46 -2.01 7.74
CA ALA A 78 1.19 -1.65 7.12
C ALA A 78 1.01 -0.13 6.93
N ARG A 79 1.59 0.66 7.84
CA ARG A 79 1.49 2.12 7.87
C ARG A 79 2.89 2.70 8.07
N PRO A 80 3.70 2.84 7.01
CA PRO A 80 5.08 3.33 7.11
C PRO A 80 5.07 4.86 7.31
N VAL A 81 4.80 5.30 8.54
CA VAL A 81 4.83 6.71 8.93
C VAL A 81 6.29 7.16 9.08
N VAL A 82 6.67 8.26 8.42
CA VAL A 82 8.01 8.86 8.47
C VAL A 82 7.87 10.34 8.81
N ALA A 83 8.66 10.81 9.78
CA ALA A 83 8.62 12.20 10.20
C ALA A 83 9.23 13.15 9.14
N ASP A 84 8.69 14.36 9.12
CA ASP A 84 9.21 15.50 8.37
C ASP A 84 9.39 15.24 6.86
N ILE A 85 8.47 14.49 6.23
CA ILE A 85 8.48 14.32 4.77
C ILE A 85 8.29 15.69 4.10
N THR A 86 9.25 16.06 3.27
CA THR A 86 9.24 17.30 2.51
C THR A 86 8.32 17.21 1.29
N ARG A 87 7.87 18.36 0.77
CA ARG A 87 7.06 18.41 -0.46
C ARG A 87 7.77 17.70 -1.63
N ASP A 88 9.08 17.89 -1.78
CA ASP A 88 9.83 17.30 -2.89
C ASP A 88 9.96 15.77 -2.77
N GLU A 89 9.96 15.23 -1.54
CA GLU A 89 9.90 13.78 -1.29
C GLU A 89 8.53 13.21 -1.66
N LEU A 90 7.44 13.89 -1.31
CA LEU A 90 6.09 13.52 -1.76
C LEU A 90 5.99 13.54 -3.30
N VAL A 91 6.60 14.54 -3.95
CA VAL A 91 6.64 14.64 -5.42
C VAL A 91 7.40 13.48 -6.04
N GLU A 92 8.53 13.07 -5.47
CA GLU A 92 9.27 11.90 -5.96
C GLU A 92 8.52 10.57 -5.72
N ILE A 93 7.82 10.43 -4.59
CA ILE A 93 6.92 9.28 -4.32
C ILE A 93 5.80 9.21 -5.38
N VAL A 94 5.10 10.32 -5.64
CA VAL A 94 4.05 10.38 -6.67
C VAL A 94 4.62 10.14 -8.07
N ARG A 95 5.81 10.68 -8.39
CA ARG A 95 6.49 10.44 -9.66
C ARG A 95 6.76 8.95 -9.91
N ARG A 96 7.18 8.20 -8.88
CA ARG A 96 7.40 6.75 -8.94
C ARG A 96 6.10 5.98 -9.19
N LEU A 97 4.99 6.42 -8.57
CA LEU A 97 3.67 5.83 -8.81
C LEU A 97 3.17 6.08 -10.25
N LEU A 98 3.30 7.30 -10.77
CA LEU A 98 2.84 7.66 -12.12
C LEU A 98 3.54 6.89 -13.25
N ILE A 99 4.79 6.45 -13.04
CA ILE A 99 5.53 5.63 -14.01
C ILE A 99 5.38 4.12 -13.76
N ALA A 100 4.51 3.70 -12.83
CA ALA A 100 4.37 2.33 -12.36
C ALA A 100 5.71 1.66 -12.01
N ALA A 101 6.54 2.38 -11.24
CA ALA A 101 7.86 1.89 -10.82
C ALA A 101 7.75 0.58 -10.02
N PRO A 102 8.82 -0.25 -9.98
CA PRO A 102 8.93 -1.33 -9.01
C PRO A 102 8.64 -0.82 -7.60
N GLU A 103 7.94 -1.64 -6.80
CA GLU A 103 7.51 -1.30 -5.44
C GLU A 103 6.43 -0.19 -5.36
N SER A 104 5.67 0.05 -6.45
CA SER A 104 4.53 1.00 -6.45
C SER A 104 3.55 0.79 -5.28
N GLY A 105 3.23 -0.46 -4.91
CA GLY A 105 2.36 -0.74 -3.76
C GLY A 105 2.92 -0.24 -2.41
N TYR A 106 4.24 -0.21 -2.24
CA TYR A 106 4.89 0.38 -1.07
C TYR A 106 4.80 1.92 -1.11
N TYR A 107 5.13 2.54 -2.25
CA TYR A 107 5.04 4.00 -2.40
C TYR A 107 3.60 4.53 -2.22
N LEU A 108 2.60 3.72 -2.57
CA LEU A 108 1.19 4.06 -2.37
C LEU A 108 0.85 4.15 -0.87
N ARG A 109 1.16 3.12 -0.08
CA ARG A 109 0.94 3.18 1.38
C ARG A 109 1.86 4.15 2.11
N LEU A 110 3.06 4.43 1.57
CA LEU A 110 3.90 5.53 2.06
C LEU A 110 3.24 6.89 1.86
N LEU A 111 2.58 7.11 0.73
CA LEU A 111 1.79 8.31 0.46
C LEU A 111 0.55 8.38 1.39
N GLU A 112 -0.22 7.30 1.50
CA GLU A 112 -1.43 7.23 2.32
C GLU A 112 -1.16 7.36 3.83
N ALA A 113 -0.05 6.81 4.33
CA ALA A 113 0.31 6.89 5.75
C ALA A 113 0.82 8.27 6.18
N ASN A 114 1.24 9.13 5.26
CA ASN A 114 1.91 10.41 5.57
C ASN A 114 1.19 11.66 5.02
N VAL A 115 0.20 11.52 4.15
CA VAL A 115 -0.61 12.64 3.63
C VAL A 115 -2.02 12.58 4.22
N SER A 116 -2.46 13.67 4.84
CA SER A 116 -3.76 13.72 5.54
C SER A 116 -4.99 13.67 4.62
N HIS A 117 -4.82 13.74 3.29
CA HIS A 117 -5.90 13.71 2.32
C HIS A 117 -6.52 12.29 2.27
N PRO A 118 -7.80 12.10 2.66
CA PRO A 118 -8.39 10.79 2.96
C PRO A 118 -8.57 9.85 1.75
N ARG A 119 -8.27 10.34 0.54
CA ARG A 119 -8.28 9.57 -0.71
C ARG A 119 -7.08 9.92 -1.58
N VAL A 120 -5.89 10.09 -0.98
CA VAL A 120 -4.69 10.55 -1.71
C VAL A 120 -4.29 9.59 -2.85
N SER A 121 -4.50 8.29 -2.67
CA SER A 121 -4.34 7.26 -3.70
C SER A 121 -5.24 7.49 -4.93
N ASN A 122 -6.48 7.96 -4.75
CA ASN A 122 -7.36 8.28 -5.87
C ASN A 122 -6.81 9.43 -6.74
N LEU A 123 -6.07 10.39 -6.17
CA LEU A 123 -5.47 11.48 -6.96
C LEU A 123 -4.41 10.97 -7.97
N VAL A 124 -3.89 9.76 -7.75
CA VAL A 124 -2.89 9.10 -8.59
C VAL A 124 -3.51 8.00 -9.47
N LEU A 125 -4.31 7.11 -8.86
CA LEU A 125 -4.84 5.91 -9.54
C LEU A 125 -6.14 6.17 -10.30
N HIS A 126 -6.95 7.12 -9.82
CA HIS A 126 -8.26 7.46 -10.37
C HIS A 126 -8.45 8.98 -10.44
N PRO A 127 -7.53 9.71 -11.11
CA PRO A 127 -7.55 11.16 -11.14
C PRO A 127 -8.87 11.67 -11.72
N SER A 128 -9.42 12.70 -11.10
CA SER A 128 -10.55 13.45 -11.67
C SER A 128 -10.11 14.19 -12.92
N ASP A 129 -11.05 14.57 -13.79
CA ASP A 129 -10.80 15.21 -15.09
C ASP A 129 -9.77 16.36 -15.05
N HIS A 130 -9.76 17.15 -13.97
CA HIS A 130 -8.83 18.29 -13.77
C HIS A 130 -7.40 17.91 -13.35
N LEU A 131 -7.19 16.68 -12.87
CA LEU A 131 -5.87 16.08 -12.58
C LEU A 131 -5.43 15.10 -13.69
N GLN A 132 -6.22 14.93 -14.74
CA GLN A 132 -5.94 13.92 -15.76
C GLN A 132 -4.74 14.34 -16.62
N GLY A 133 -3.62 13.61 -16.48
CA GLY A 133 -2.33 14.01 -17.07
C GLY A 133 -1.57 15.07 -16.27
N ALA A 134 -1.98 15.35 -15.02
CA ALA A 134 -1.26 16.26 -14.13
C ALA A 134 0.13 15.72 -13.75
N SER A 135 1.05 16.63 -13.47
CA SER A 135 2.38 16.28 -12.98
C SER A 135 2.34 15.84 -11.50
N ALA A 136 3.40 15.18 -11.04
CA ALA A 136 3.54 14.77 -9.64
C ALA A 136 3.49 15.98 -8.68
N GLU A 137 4.03 17.12 -9.10
CA GLU A 137 3.98 18.40 -8.38
C GLU A 137 2.54 18.87 -8.19
N GLN A 138 1.72 18.84 -9.25
CA GLN A 138 0.31 19.27 -9.20
C GLN A 138 -0.54 18.35 -8.31
N ILE A 139 -0.33 17.04 -8.38
CA ILE A 139 -1.02 16.06 -7.53
C ILE A 139 -0.67 16.25 -6.06
N VAL A 140 0.61 16.51 -5.74
CA VAL A 140 1.05 16.79 -4.36
C VAL A 140 0.49 18.12 -3.87
N ASP A 141 0.48 19.16 -4.69
CA ASP A 141 -0.10 20.45 -4.30
C ASP A 141 -1.60 20.30 -3.98
N GLU A 142 -2.37 19.61 -4.82
CA GLU A 142 -3.79 19.30 -4.57
C GLU A 142 -3.97 18.53 -3.25
N ALA A 143 -3.19 17.46 -3.05
CA ALA A 143 -3.23 16.65 -1.83
C ALA A 143 -2.93 17.45 -0.55
N LEU A 144 -2.04 18.44 -0.63
CA LEU A 144 -1.66 19.32 0.48
C LEU A 144 -2.64 20.49 0.71
N THR A 145 -3.58 20.77 -0.22
CA THR A 145 -4.67 21.73 0.05
C THR A 145 -5.62 21.22 1.13
N TYR A 146 -5.78 19.91 1.27
CA TYR A 146 -6.72 19.30 2.20
C TYR A 146 -6.38 19.63 3.65
N ARG A 147 -7.32 20.27 4.34
CA ARG A 147 -7.28 20.50 5.78
C ARG A 147 -8.25 19.52 6.46
N PRO A 148 -7.76 18.60 7.32
CA PRO A 148 -8.63 17.80 8.16
C PRO A 148 -9.54 18.71 8.98
N VAL A 149 -10.84 18.44 8.96
CA VAL A 149 -11.78 19.06 9.89
C VAL A 149 -11.57 18.39 11.24
N ALA A 150 -11.15 19.17 12.25
CA ALA A 150 -11.13 18.69 13.62
C ALA A 150 -12.56 18.43 14.09
N LEU A 151 -12.83 17.20 14.53
CA LEU A 151 -14.08 16.76 15.16
C LEU A 151 -13.98 16.87 16.69
#